data_AF-A0A510IMA0-F1
#
_entry.id   AF-A0A510IMA0-F1
#
_cell.length_a   1.000
_cell.length_b   1.000
_cell.length_c   1.000
_cell.angle_alpha   90.00
_cell.angle_beta   90.00
_cell.angle_gamma   90.00
#
_symmetry.space_group_name_H-M   'P 1'
#
loop_
_entity.id
_entity.type
_entity.pdbx_description
1 polymer ?
#
loop_
_entity_poly.entity_id
_entity_poly.type
_entity_poly.pdbx_seq_one_letter_code
_entity_poly.pdbx_strand_id
1 'polypeptide(L)'
;LTHLDWVSNTGYQYGQFHWNPGHMIAITFFFTTCLALALHGGLVLSAINPDRGEPVKSPEHENTVFRDLVGYSIGTIGIHRVGLFLALSAVFWSAVCMLISGPVLPEGGSWPEWWEWWRRIPIWNP
;
A
#
# COMPACT_ATOMS: atom_id res chain seq x y z
N LEU A 1 -13.39 -21.36 7.71
CA LEU A 1 -14.34 -20.23 7.68
C LEU A 1 -14.29 -19.41 8.97
N THR A 2 -14.17 -20.04 10.14
CA THR A 2 -14.14 -19.38 11.47
C THR A 2 -13.29 -18.11 11.59
N HIS A 3 -12.08 -18.05 11.00
CA HIS A 3 -11.26 -16.83 11.06
C HIS A 3 -11.82 -15.69 10.20
N LEU A 4 -12.48 -15.99 9.07
CA LEU A 4 -13.13 -14.99 8.23
C LEU A 4 -14.39 -14.45 8.90
N ASP A 5 -15.11 -15.32 9.64
CA ASP A 5 -16.24 -14.89 10.47
C ASP A 5 -15.75 -13.92 11.57
N TRP A 6 -14.61 -14.21 12.19
CA TRP A 6 -13.96 -13.31 13.13
C TRP A 6 -13.58 -11.97 12.48
N VAL A 7 -12.90 -11.97 11.32
CA VAL A 7 -12.53 -10.74 10.59
C VAL A 7 -13.77 -9.90 10.26
N SER A 8 -14.82 -10.55 9.76
CA SER A 8 -16.09 -9.89 9.43
C SER A 8 -16.70 -9.23 10.66
N ASN A 9 -16.88 -10.00 11.74
CA ASN A 9 -17.49 -9.48 12.97
C ASN A 9 -16.66 -8.36 13.60
N THR A 10 -15.33 -8.53 13.69
CA THR A 10 -14.42 -7.49 14.20
C THR A 10 -14.47 -6.22 13.35
N GLY A 11 -14.56 -6.33 12.02
CA GLY A 11 -14.71 -5.16 11.15
C GLY A 11 -16.03 -4.41 11.39
N TYR A 12 -17.14 -5.14 11.45
CA TYR A 12 -18.48 -4.56 11.60
C TYR A 12 -18.77 -4.02 13.01
N GLN A 13 -18.03 -4.46 14.04
CA GLN A 13 -18.08 -3.86 15.38
C GLN A 13 -17.76 -2.37 15.39
N TYR A 14 -17.02 -1.87 14.39
CA TYR A 14 -16.65 -0.45 14.25
C TYR A 14 -17.35 0.24 13.07
N GLY A 15 -18.52 -0.26 12.66
CA GLY A 15 -19.25 0.20 11.48
C GLY A 15 -18.58 -0.26 10.18
N GLN A 16 -18.11 0.68 9.36
CA GLN A 16 -17.42 0.38 8.10
C GLN A 16 -15.90 0.49 8.28
N PHE A 17 -15.22 -0.65 8.44
CA PHE A 17 -13.78 -0.71 8.71
C PHE A 17 -12.90 -0.13 7.57
N HIS A 18 -13.47 0.07 6.38
CA HIS A 18 -12.83 0.80 5.28
C HIS A 18 -12.45 2.24 5.64
N TRP A 19 -13.13 2.86 6.62
CA TRP A 19 -12.87 4.23 7.05
C TRP A 19 -11.80 4.34 8.14
N ASN A 20 -11.25 3.21 8.62
CA ASN A 20 -10.12 3.24 9.56
C ASN A 20 -8.89 3.82 8.83
N PRO A 21 -8.32 4.96 9.29
CA PRO A 21 -7.22 5.61 8.60
C PRO A 21 -5.97 4.74 8.51
N GLY A 22 -5.67 3.95 9.54
CA GLY A 22 -4.56 2.98 9.51
C GLY A 22 -4.81 1.87 8.48
N HIS A 23 -6.05 1.40 8.36
CA HIS A 23 -6.43 0.36 7.41
C HIS A 23 -6.36 0.87 5.96
N MET A 24 -6.78 2.11 5.69
CA MET A 24 -6.62 2.76 4.39
C MET A 24 -5.16 2.83 3.95
N ILE A 25 -4.25 3.21 4.87
CA ILE A 25 -2.82 3.25 4.61
C ILE A 25 -2.26 1.83 4.38
N ALA A 26 -2.64 0.86 5.22
CA ALA A 26 -2.20 -0.52 5.08
C ALA A 26 -2.59 -1.12 3.71
N ILE A 27 -3.86 -0.96 3.30
CA ILE A 27 -4.34 -1.42 1.99
C ILE A 27 -3.58 -0.73 0.85
N THR A 28 -3.33 0.57 0.97
CA THR A 28 -2.55 1.31 -0.05
C THR A 28 -1.15 0.73 -0.21
N PHE A 29 -0.47 0.39 0.90
CA PHE A 29 0.83 -0.27 0.85
C PHE A 29 0.75 -1.70 0.28
N PHE A 30 -0.31 -2.48 0.59
CA PHE A 30 -0.50 -3.79 -0.04
C PHE A 30 -0.64 -3.68 -1.56
N PHE A 31 -1.51 -2.79 -2.05
CA PHE A 31 -1.68 -2.56 -3.49
C PHE A 31 -0.39 -2.07 -4.14
N THR A 32 0.30 -1.12 -3.51
CA THR A 32 1.54 -0.56 -4.04
C THR A 32 2.66 -1.61 -4.04
N THR A 33 2.71 -2.51 -3.05
CA THR A 33 3.67 -3.62 -3.03
C THR A 33 3.45 -4.57 -4.21
N CYS A 34 2.21 -4.96 -4.48
CA CYS A 34 1.88 -5.81 -5.63
C CYS A 34 2.21 -5.13 -6.96
N LEU A 35 1.89 -3.85 -7.10
CA LEU A 35 2.24 -3.05 -8.27
C LEU A 35 3.76 -2.99 -8.47
N ALA A 36 4.52 -2.64 -7.43
CA ALA A 36 5.97 -2.54 -7.49
C ALA A 36 6.63 -3.89 -7.80
N LEU A 37 6.12 -4.99 -7.23
CA LEU A 37 6.62 -6.34 -7.50
C LEU A 37 6.40 -6.73 -8.97
N ALA A 38 5.20 -6.47 -9.51
CA ALA A 38 4.89 -6.75 -10.91
C ALA A 38 5.77 -5.94 -11.87
N LEU A 39 5.92 -4.64 -11.60
CA LEU A 39 6.78 -3.74 -12.37
C LEU A 39 8.25 -4.16 -12.30
N HIS A 40 8.75 -4.49 -11.11
CA HIS A 40 10.14 -4.91 -10.91
C HIS A 40 10.44 -6.23 -11.61
N GLY A 41 9.60 -7.26 -11.41
CA GLY A 41 9.77 -8.56 -12.05
C GLY A 41 9.69 -8.45 -13.58
N GLY A 42 8.72 -7.68 -14.09
CA GLY A 42 8.59 -7.40 -15.52
C GLY A 42 9.81 -6.70 -16.11
N LEU A 43 10.35 -5.69 -15.42
CA LEU A 43 11.54 -4.97 -15.88
C LEU A 43 12.74 -5.88 -16.03
N VAL A 44 13.08 -6.63 -14.97
CA VAL A 44 14.25 -7.53 -14.99
C VAL A 44 14.08 -8.59 -16.07
N LEU A 45 12.91 -9.23 -16.15
CA LEU A 45 12.63 -10.24 -17.16
C LEU A 45 12.70 -9.68 -18.58
N SER A 46 12.25 -8.45 -18.81
CA SER A 46 12.35 -7.80 -20.13
C SER A 46 13.80 -7.50 -20.54
N ALA A 47 14.67 -7.18 -19.58
CA ALA A 47 16.07 -6.89 -19.85
C ALA A 47 16.88 -8.17 -20.16
N ILE A 48 16.60 -9.27 -19.45
CA ILE A 48 17.31 -10.56 -19.63
C ILE A 48 16.69 -11.47 -20.70
N ASN A 49 15.45 -11.20 -21.14
CA ASN A 49 14.79 -11.91 -22.24
C ASN A 49 14.39 -10.92 -23.36
N PRO A 50 15.36 -10.30 -24.06
CA PRO A 50 15.06 -9.41 -25.18
C PRO A 50 14.56 -10.19 -26.40
N ASP A 51 14.18 -9.47 -27.45
CA ASP A 51 13.77 -10.07 -28.73
C ASP A 51 14.85 -11.00 -29.33
N ARG A 52 14.42 -11.91 -30.19
CA ARG A 52 15.30 -12.95 -30.74
C ARG A 52 16.46 -12.34 -31.52
N GLY A 53 17.69 -12.68 -31.12
CA GLY A 53 18.92 -12.20 -31.76
C GLY A 53 19.46 -10.92 -31.13
N GLU A 54 18.73 -10.28 -30.20
CA GLU A 54 19.20 -9.13 -29.45
C GLU A 54 20.07 -9.55 -28.25
N PRO A 55 21.10 -8.77 -27.90
CA PRO A 55 21.86 -8.99 -26.68
C PRO A 55 21.04 -8.61 -25.43
N VAL A 56 21.32 -9.28 -24.32
CA VAL A 56 20.83 -8.94 -22.98
C VAL A 56 21.10 -7.47 -22.68
N LYS A 57 20.09 -6.79 -22.12
CA LYS A 57 20.14 -5.35 -21.86
C LYS A 57 20.88 -5.06 -20.54
N SER A 58 21.44 -3.86 -20.43
CA SER A 58 22.19 -3.42 -19.26
C SER A 58 21.30 -2.69 -18.24
N PRO A 59 21.78 -2.45 -17.00
CA PRO A 59 21.06 -1.64 -16.02
C PRO A 59 20.76 -0.19 -16.49
N GLU A 60 21.53 0.35 -17.42
CA GLU A 60 21.24 1.65 -18.05
C GLU A 60 19.95 1.59 -18.88
N HIS A 61 19.68 0.46 -19.54
CA HIS A 61 18.43 0.24 -20.26
C HIS A 61 17.24 0.18 -19.29
N GLU A 62 17.35 -0.55 -18.18
CA GLU A 62 16.31 -0.60 -17.15
C GLU A 62 15.95 0.79 -16.61
N ASN A 63 16.96 1.62 -16.37
CA ASN A 63 16.76 3.02 -15.95
C ASN A 63 16.08 3.86 -17.03
N THR A 64 16.43 3.64 -18.29
CA THR A 64 15.87 4.38 -19.42
C THR A 64 14.39 4.08 -19.58
N VAL A 65 13.98 2.81 -19.50
CA VAL A 65 12.55 2.40 -19.57
C VAL A 65 11.69 3.19 -18.57
N PHE A 66 12.09 3.27 -17.31
CA PHE A 66 11.31 3.99 -16.29
C PHE A 66 11.39 5.51 -16.43
N ARG A 67 12.53 6.05 -16.87
CA ARG A 67 12.66 7.48 -17.16
C ARG A 67 11.77 7.90 -18.33
N ASP A 68 11.68 7.07 -19.36
CA ASP A 68 10.84 7.36 -20.52
C ASP A 68 9.35 7.20 -20.17
N LEU A 69 8.99 6.20 -19.35
CA LEU A 69 7.60 5.92 -19.00
C LEU A 69 7.01 6.93 -18.00
N VAL A 70 7.76 7.29 -16.95
CA VAL A 70 7.23 8.11 -15.82
C VAL A 70 8.15 9.26 -15.40
N GLY A 71 9.23 9.53 -16.14
CA GLY A 71 10.17 10.62 -15.85
C GLY A 71 11.17 10.34 -14.72
N TYR A 72 11.15 9.15 -14.11
CA TYR A 72 12.00 8.82 -12.97
C TYR A 72 12.32 7.33 -12.91
N SER A 73 13.58 7.00 -12.60
CA SER A 73 13.99 5.64 -12.23
C SER A 73 14.62 5.64 -10.84
N ILE A 74 14.14 4.76 -9.99
CA ILE A 74 14.64 4.57 -8.62
C ILE A 74 15.96 3.79 -8.56
N GLY A 75 16.34 3.15 -9.67
CA GLY A 75 17.56 2.35 -9.79
C GLY A 75 17.47 0.97 -9.14
N THR A 76 18.46 0.12 -9.45
CA THR A 76 18.46 -1.31 -9.15
C THR A 76 18.49 -1.61 -7.65
N ILE A 77 19.34 -0.95 -6.86
CA ILE A 77 19.30 -1.13 -5.40
C ILE A 77 18.08 -0.44 -4.76
N GLY A 78 17.63 0.67 -5.35
CA GLY A 78 16.52 1.47 -4.84
C GLY A 78 15.21 0.69 -4.82
N ILE A 79 14.90 -0.03 -5.90
CA ILE A 79 13.65 -0.81 -5.98
C ILE A 79 13.58 -1.94 -4.95
N HIS A 80 14.71 -2.58 -4.60
CA HIS A 80 14.74 -3.62 -3.57
C HIS A 80 14.49 -3.03 -2.17
N ARG A 81 15.09 -1.87 -1.87
CA ARG A 81 14.88 -1.17 -0.60
C ARG A 81 13.45 -0.67 -0.47
N VAL A 82 12.90 -0.07 -1.53
CA VAL A 82 11.50 0.36 -1.56
C VAL A 82 10.56 -0.83 -1.46
N GLY A 83 10.81 -1.94 -2.16
CA GLY A 83 10.01 -3.15 -2.04
C GLY A 83 9.92 -3.66 -0.60
N LEU A 84 11.06 -3.74 0.11
CA LEU A 84 11.08 -4.10 1.53
C LEU A 84 10.30 -3.10 2.39
N PHE A 85 10.53 -1.80 2.17
CA PHE A 85 9.83 -0.74 2.91
C PHE A 85 8.31 -0.81 2.70
N LEU A 86 7.83 -0.96 1.46
CA LEU A 86 6.41 -1.06 1.13
C LEU A 86 5.77 -2.27 1.82
N ALA A 87 6.41 -3.44 1.72
CA ALA A 87 5.89 -4.68 2.30
C ALA A 87 5.83 -4.62 3.84
N LEU A 88 6.88 -4.14 4.49
CA LEU A 88 6.90 -3.98 5.95
C LEU A 88 5.92 -2.89 6.43
N SER A 89 5.78 -1.80 5.66
CA SER A 89 4.81 -0.75 5.97
C SER A 89 3.38 -1.27 5.90
N ALA A 90 3.04 -2.13 4.93
CA ALA A 90 1.72 -2.76 4.85
C ALA A 90 1.37 -3.52 6.14
N VAL A 91 2.30 -4.34 6.63
CA VAL A 91 2.10 -5.12 7.87
C VAL A 91 2.12 -4.23 9.11
N PHE A 92 3.02 -3.26 9.18
CA PHE A 92 3.08 -2.30 10.28
C PHE A 92 1.76 -1.55 10.44
N TRP A 93 1.23 -0.98 9.35
CA TRP A 93 -0.05 -0.26 9.39
C TRP A 93 -1.25 -1.18 9.62
N SER A 94 -1.16 -2.46 9.24
CA SER A 94 -2.16 -3.47 9.61
C SER A 94 -2.18 -3.73 11.12
N ALA A 95 -1.02 -3.75 11.78
CA ALA A 95 -0.96 -3.84 13.23
C ALA A 95 -1.52 -2.57 13.88
N VAL A 96 -1.13 -1.39 13.39
CA VAL A 96 -1.64 -0.11 13.90
C VAL A 96 -3.16 -0.03 13.79
N CYS A 97 -3.75 -0.39 12.65
CA CYS A 97 -5.20 -0.25 12.44
C CYS A 97 -6.02 -1.13 13.40
N MET A 98 -5.51 -2.30 13.76
CA MET A 98 -6.12 -3.18 14.76
C MET A 98 -5.92 -2.64 16.17
N LEU A 99 -4.70 -2.18 16.51
CA LEU A 99 -4.38 -1.70 17.86
C LEU A 99 -5.10 -0.41 18.25
N ILE A 100 -5.51 0.43 17.29
CA ILE A 100 -6.31 1.63 17.56
C ILE A 100 -7.82 1.35 17.62
N SER A 101 -8.27 0.21 17.11
CA SER A 101 -9.68 -0.23 17.16
C SER A 101 -9.95 -0.92 18.50
N GLY A 102 -10.55 -0.18 19.43
CA GLY A 102 -10.80 -0.58 20.81
C GLY A 102 -10.13 0.39 21.79
N PRO A 103 -8.78 0.45 21.83
CA PRO A 103 -8.06 1.34 22.75
C PRO A 103 -8.22 2.85 22.45
N VAL A 104 -8.27 3.25 21.18
CA VAL A 104 -8.39 4.67 20.79
C VAL A 104 -9.82 5.00 20.37
N LEU A 105 -10.41 4.17 19.51
CA LEU A 105 -11.84 4.22 19.20
C LEU A 105 -12.54 3.10 19.99
N PRO A 106 -13.33 3.40 21.03
CA PRO A 106 -13.98 2.37 21.84
C PRO A 106 -14.91 1.46 21.02
N GLU A 107 -15.15 0.25 21.53
CA GLU A 107 -16.12 -0.69 20.95
C GLU A 107 -17.50 -0.04 20.80
N GLY A 108 -18.14 -0.24 19.64
CA GLY A 108 -19.40 0.42 19.28
C GLY A 108 -19.23 1.84 18.70
N GLY A 109 -18.01 2.38 18.67
CA GLY A 109 -17.66 3.56 17.90
C GLY A 109 -17.63 3.27 16.39
N SER A 110 -17.66 4.32 15.56
CA SER A 110 -17.76 4.19 14.10
C SER A 110 -16.56 4.86 13.41
N TRP A 111 -15.80 4.10 12.62
CA TRP A 111 -14.69 4.66 11.83
C TRP A 111 -15.11 5.77 10.85
N PRO A 112 -16.27 5.70 10.18
CA PRO A 112 -16.80 6.84 9.43
C PRO A 112 -16.97 8.11 10.26
N GLU A 113 -17.45 7.98 11.51
CA GLU A 113 -17.66 9.13 12.41
C GLU A 113 -16.35 9.71 12.92
N TRP A 114 -15.26 8.93 12.98
CA TRP A 114 -13.94 9.45 13.33
C TRP A 114 -13.57 10.66 12.47
N TRP A 115 -13.89 10.66 11.18
CA TRP A 115 -13.59 11.75 10.25
C TRP A 115 -14.41 13.04 10.49
N GLU A 116 -15.35 13.05 11.43
CA GLU A 116 -16.06 14.26 11.85
C GLU A 116 -15.13 15.34 12.36
N TRP A 117 -13.97 14.99 12.94
CA TRP A 117 -13.02 15.99 13.42
C TRP A 117 -12.60 16.96 12.30
N TRP A 118 -12.45 16.45 11.07
CA TRP A 118 -12.09 17.25 9.89
C TRP A 118 -13.28 18.10 9.41
N ARG A 119 -14.48 17.51 9.36
CA ARG A 119 -15.71 18.20 8.93
C ARG A 119 -16.16 19.30 9.90
N ARG A 120 -15.79 19.19 11.18
CA ARG A 120 -16.14 20.13 12.24
C ARG A 120 -15.07 21.20 12.51
N ILE A 121 -14.02 21.28 11.69
CA ILE A 121 -13.05 22.37 11.82
C ILE A 121 -13.78 23.71 11.56
N PRO A 122 -13.67 24.70 12.47
CA PRO A 122 -14.45 25.94 12.40
C PRO A 122 -14.32 26.76 11.10
N ILE A 123 -13.22 26.61 10.36
CA ILE A 123 -13.03 27.33 9.09
C ILE A 123 -14.00 26.87 7.99
N TRP A 124 -14.52 25.63 8.07
CA TRP A 124 -15.50 25.10 7.11
C TRP A 124 -16.92 25.00 7.68
N ASN A 125 -17.06 25.03 9.01
CA ASN A 125 -18.32 24.83 9.71
C ASN A 125 -18.48 25.88 10.83
N PRO A 126 -18.81 27.13 10.44
CA PRO A 126 -18.93 28.26 11.36
C PRO A 126 -20.21 28.21 12.21
#